data_AF-X1IHZ4-F1
#
_entry.id   AF-X1IHZ4-F1
#
_cell.length_a   1.000
_cell.length_b   1.000
_cell.length_c   1.000
_cell.angle_alpha   90.00
_cell.angle_beta   90.00
_cell.angle_gamma   90.00
#
_symmetry.space_group_name_H-M   'P 1'
#
loop_
_entity.id
_entity.type
_entity.pdbx_description
1 polymer ?
#
loop_
_entity_poly.entity_id
_entity_poly.type
_entity_poly.pdbx_seq_one_letter_code
_entity_poly.pdbx_strand_id
1 'polypeptide(L)'
;GYKRKTGERTGLEKSYDEILREKPGEILTERDAKGNLISQETISLPESGESLVLWLDSELQKKIEEELKKKLKETGAEIGAAVALDPKTGGILALVSLPSFDNNLFSKGMSEEEWDQINKDPLKPLFNRVISGGYPTGSAIKPLIASAALEEEMISPQKKINCQGQIEVEHKYDPEIIYIYRDWKTHGWTDMRKAIGESCNVYFYHLGGGYGDQEGLGPTKIKKYLELFGWGSKTGIDLPQEAEGFLPDPVWKKEK
;
A
#
# COMPACT_ATOMS: atom_id res chain seq x y z
N GLY A 1 2.25 -6.82 -23.15
CA GLY A 1 3.54 -6.75 -22.48
C GLY A 1 3.76 -7.99 -21.63
N TYR A 2 4.00 -7.83 -20.32
CA TYR A 2 4.24 -8.87 -19.32
C TYR A 2 3.30 -10.08 -19.50
N LYS A 3 3.85 -11.15 -20.07
CA LYS A 3 3.23 -12.47 -20.18
C LYS A 3 4.24 -13.48 -19.64
N ARG A 4 3.90 -14.16 -18.55
CA ARG A 4 4.71 -15.30 -18.06
C ARG A 4 4.73 -16.40 -19.13
N LYS A 5 5.70 -17.31 -19.07
CA LYS A 5 5.73 -18.52 -19.93
C LYS A 5 4.43 -19.34 -19.86
N THR A 6 3.70 -19.26 -18.74
CA THR A 6 2.38 -19.88 -18.50
C THR A 6 1.21 -19.15 -19.18
N GLY A 7 1.44 -17.96 -19.77
CA GLY A 7 0.40 -17.10 -20.32
C GLY A 7 -0.22 -16.11 -19.32
N GLU A 8 0.15 -16.19 -18.04
CA GLU A 8 -0.38 -15.32 -16.98
C GLU A 8 0.20 -13.89 -17.06
N ARG A 9 -0.68 -12.88 -16.99
CA ARG A 9 -0.32 -11.46 -16.89
C ARG A 9 -0.35 -11.00 -15.42
N THR A 10 0.26 -9.87 -15.09
CA THR A 10 0.20 -9.22 -13.76
C THR A 10 0.02 -7.71 -13.89
N GLY A 11 -0.27 -7.04 -12.77
CA GLY A 11 -0.45 -5.59 -12.74
C GLY A 11 -1.55 -5.10 -13.69
N LEU A 12 -1.33 -3.94 -14.30
CA LEU A 12 -2.26 -3.34 -15.26
C LEU A 12 -2.61 -4.27 -16.42
N GLU A 13 -1.64 -5.04 -16.92
CA GLU A 13 -1.88 -5.97 -18.03
C GLU A 13 -2.82 -7.12 -17.70
N LYS A 14 -2.92 -7.47 -16.41
CA LYS A 14 -3.92 -8.43 -15.93
C LYS A 14 -5.27 -7.76 -15.76
N SER A 15 -5.31 -6.60 -15.12
CA SER A 15 -6.57 -5.88 -14.87
C SER A 15 -7.29 -5.49 -16.15
N TYR A 16 -6.53 -5.10 -17.18
CA TYR A 16 -7.06 -4.62 -18.45
C TYR A 16 -6.81 -5.60 -19.61
N ASP A 17 -6.65 -6.89 -19.31
CA ASP A 17 -6.36 -7.92 -20.32
C ASP A 17 -7.39 -7.92 -21.44
N GLU A 18 -8.68 -7.84 -21.10
CA GLU A 18 -9.80 -7.86 -22.06
C GLU A 18 -9.78 -6.69 -23.04
N ILE A 19 -9.33 -5.52 -22.59
CA ILE A 19 -9.26 -4.30 -23.41
C ILE A 19 -7.99 -4.31 -24.27
N LEU A 20 -6.87 -4.78 -23.71
CA LEU A 20 -5.56 -4.77 -24.36
C LEU A 20 -5.37 -5.91 -25.37
N ARG A 21 -6.11 -7.01 -25.22
CA ARG A 21 -5.91 -8.22 -26.03
C ARG A 21 -6.46 -8.01 -27.44
N GLU A 22 -5.65 -8.36 -28.43
CA GLU A 22 -6.07 -8.44 -29.83
C GLU A 22 -7.13 -9.53 -30.05
N LYS A 23 -8.04 -9.29 -30.98
CA LYS A 23 -8.98 -10.31 -31.44
C LYS A 23 -8.34 -11.02 -32.64
N PRO A 24 -8.04 -12.33 -32.53
CA PRO A 24 -7.42 -13.06 -33.62
C PRO A 24 -8.38 -13.13 -34.82
N GLY A 25 -7.82 -12.94 -36.01
CA GLY A 25 -8.54 -13.22 -37.26
C GLY A 25 -8.55 -14.72 -37.56
N GLU A 26 -9.43 -15.12 -38.45
CA GLU A 26 -9.61 -16.51 -38.86
C GLU A 26 -9.25 -16.69 -40.34
N ILE A 27 -8.51 -17.76 -40.64
CA ILE A 27 -8.25 -18.21 -42.01
C ILE A 27 -8.72 -19.66 -42.18
N LEU A 28 -9.44 -19.92 -43.26
CA LEU A 28 -9.78 -21.26 -43.69
C LEU A 28 -8.69 -21.76 -44.63
N THR A 29 -8.07 -22.89 -44.30
CA THR A 29 -7.07 -23.51 -45.16
C THR A 29 -7.55 -24.88 -45.61
N GLU A 30 -7.65 -25.10 -46.92
CA GLU A 30 -7.96 -26.40 -47.50
C GLU A 30 -6.67 -27.13 -47.88
N ARG A 31 -6.57 -28.41 -47.52
CA ARG A 31 -5.39 -29.25 -47.83
C ARG A 31 -5.82 -30.57 -48.45
N ASP A 32 -4.99 -31.09 -49.35
CA ASP A 32 -5.19 -32.43 -49.90
C ASP A 32 -4.83 -33.53 -48.88
N ALA A 33 -5.11 -34.79 -49.22
CA ALA A 33 -4.79 -35.95 -48.37
C ALA A 33 -3.28 -36.16 -48.13
N LYS A 34 -2.41 -35.45 -48.87
CA LYS A 34 -0.94 -35.45 -48.70
C LYS A 34 -0.45 -34.23 -47.92
N GLY A 35 -1.34 -33.32 -47.52
CA GLY A 35 -1.05 -32.10 -46.76
C GLY A 35 -0.69 -30.87 -47.60
N ASN A 36 -0.75 -30.95 -48.92
CA ASN A 36 -0.47 -29.79 -49.79
C ASN A 36 -1.60 -28.76 -49.69
N LEU A 37 -1.24 -27.48 -49.67
CA LEU A 37 -2.18 -26.37 -49.63
C LEU A 37 -2.97 -26.31 -50.95
N ILE A 38 -4.30 -26.42 -50.88
CA ILE A 38 -5.19 -26.28 -52.04
C ILE A 38 -5.67 -24.83 -52.15
N SER A 39 -6.17 -24.29 -51.06
CA SER A 39 -6.73 -22.93 -50.99
C SER A 39 -6.55 -22.36 -49.57
N GLN A 40 -6.49 -21.04 -49.48
CA GLN A 40 -6.50 -20.31 -48.22
C GLN A 40 -7.40 -19.09 -48.37
N GLU A 41 -8.43 -19.02 -47.52
CA GLU A 41 -9.41 -17.94 -47.49
C GLU A 41 -9.34 -17.23 -46.14
N THR A 42 -9.38 -15.91 -46.13
CA THR A 42 -9.48 -15.14 -44.89
C THR A 42 -10.94 -15.00 -44.51
N ILE A 43 -11.35 -15.62 -43.41
CA ILE A 43 -12.70 -15.53 -42.85
C ILE A 43 -12.88 -14.18 -42.14
N SER A 44 -11.88 -13.77 -41.36
CA SER A 44 -11.89 -12.50 -40.62
C SER A 44 -10.48 -11.95 -40.44
N LEU A 45 -10.33 -10.63 -40.48
CA LEU A 45 -9.06 -9.97 -40.19
C LEU A 45 -8.86 -9.82 -38.68
N PRO A 46 -7.62 -9.92 -38.19
CA PRO A 46 -7.33 -9.64 -36.78
C PRO A 46 -7.61 -8.16 -36.45
N GLU A 47 -8.13 -7.92 -35.25
CA GLU A 47 -8.33 -6.57 -34.70
C GLU A 47 -7.35 -6.34 -33.56
N SER A 48 -6.67 -5.18 -33.54
CA SER A 48 -5.85 -4.77 -32.41
C SER A 48 -6.71 -4.50 -31.17
N GLY A 49 -6.15 -4.77 -29.99
CA GLY A 49 -6.73 -4.29 -28.73
C GLY A 49 -6.68 -2.76 -28.63
N GLU A 50 -7.37 -2.22 -27.64
CA GLU A 50 -7.41 -0.78 -27.39
C GLU A 50 -6.20 -0.29 -26.59
N SER A 51 -5.98 1.03 -26.62
CA SER A 51 -4.91 1.68 -25.85
C SER A 51 -5.44 2.21 -24.53
N LEU A 52 -4.62 2.12 -23.48
CA LEU A 52 -4.92 2.69 -22.16
C LEU A 52 -4.14 3.99 -21.96
N VAL A 53 -4.83 5.01 -21.44
CA VAL A 53 -4.22 6.24 -20.95
C VAL A 53 -4.23 6.20 -19.43
N LEU A 54 -3.06 6.30 -18.81
CA LEU A 54 -2.90 6.21 -17.36
C LEU A 54 -2.73 7.60 -16.75
N TRP A 55 -3.00 7.71 -15.44
CA TRP A 55 -2.64 8.88 -14.63
C TRP A 55 -1.13 9.02 -14.38
N LEU A 56 -0.36 7.95 -14.62
CA LEU A 56 1.06 7.92 -14.33
C LEU A 56 1.82 8.98 -15.13
N ASP A 57 2.61 9.76 -14.41
CA ASP A 57 3.61 10.65 -14.99
C ASP A 57 4.95 9.90 -15.05
N SER A 58 5.44 9.65 -16.27
CA SER A 58 6.66 8.87 -16.47
C SER A 58 7.92 9.53 -15.90
N GLU A 59 7.98 10.86 -15.90
CA GLU A 59 9.13 11.60 -15.36
C GLU A 59 9.11 11.55 -13.84
N LEU A 60 7.94 11.72 -13.22
CA LEU A 60 7.76 11.61 -11.78
C LEU A 60 8.03 10.18 -11.28
N GLN A 61 7.50 9.17 -11.96
CA GLN A 61 7.74 7.76 -11.67
C GLN A 61 9.24 7.45 -11.62
N LYS A 62 9.96 7.86 -12.69
CA LYS A 62 11.42 7.68 -12.78
C LYS A 62 12.15 8.43 -11.68
N LYS A 63 11.77 9.68 -11.42
CA LYS A 63 12.42 10.50 -10.39
C LYS A 63 12.24 9.91 -8.98
N ILE A 64 11.04 9.42 -8.66
CA ILE A 64 10.76 8.76 -7.37
C ILE A 64 11.56 7.46 -7.27
N GLU A 65 11.65 6.67 -8.34
CA GLU A 65 12.45 5.45 -8.34
C GLU A 65 13.94 5.73 -8.07
N GLU A 66 14.52 6.73 -8.74
CA GLU A 66 15.92 7.14 -8.56
C GLU A 66 16.20 7.63 -7.13
N GLU A 67 15.36 8.54 -6.62
CA GLU A 67 15.52 9.08 -5.26
C GLU A 67 15.28 8.00 -4.19
N LEU A 68 14.31 7.10 -4.38
CA LEU A 68 14.07 6.00 -3.47
C LEU A 68 15.27 5.04 -3.45
N LYS A 69 15.82 4.66 -4.61
CA LYS A 69 17.05 3.85 -4.69
C LYS A 69 18.22 4.51 -3.96
N LYS A 70 18.38 5.82 -4.13
CA LYS A 70 19.43 6.58 -3.41
C LYS A 70 19.21 6.53 -1.90
N LYS A 71 17.98 6.74 -1.43
CA LYS A 71 17.65 6.68 -0.01
C LYS A 71 17.85 5.28 0.58
N LEU A 72 17.47 4.23 -0.13
CA LEU A 72 17.72 2.86 0.30
C LEU A 72 19.22 2.58 0.50
N LYS A 73 20.07 3.08 -0.41
CA LYS A 73 21.54 2.98 -0.27
C LYS A 73 22.05 3.79 0.92
N GLU A 74 21.56 5.00 1.13
CA GLU A 74 21.96 5.86 2.25
C GLU A 74 21.58 5.27 3.62
N THR A 75 20.41 4.63 3.72
CA THR A 75 19.92 4.06 4.98
C THR A 75 20.35 2.61 5.20
N GLY A 76 20.93 1.96 4.19
CA GLY A 76 21.21 0.51 4.21
C GLY A 76 19.94 -0.36 4.18
N ALA A 77 18.82 0.20 3.74
CA ALA A 77 17.57 -0.55 3.62
C ALA A 77 17.53 -1.28 2.27
N GLU A 78 17.05 -2.52 2.26
CA GLU A 78 17.01 -3.35 1.05
C GLU A 78 15.70 -3.20 0.25
N ILE A 79 14.64 -2.74 0.92
CA ILE A 79 13.28 -2.66 0.36
C ILE A 79 12.68 -1.27 0.57
N GLY A 80 11.87 -0.82 -0.37
CA GLY A 80 11.19 0.47 -0.29
C GLY A 80 9.94 0.50 -1.16
N ALA A 81 9.01 1.37 -0.80
CA ALA A 81 7.80 1.62 -1.56
C ALA A 81 7.46 3.11 -1.51
N ALA A 82 6.91 3.65 -2.59
CA ALA A 82 6.45 5.02 -2.68
C ALA A 82 5.22 5.11 -3.59
N VAL A 83 4.30 5.98 -3.21
CA VAL A 83 3.12 6.31 -4.00
C VAL A 83 2.95 7.84 -4.00
N ALA A 84 2.67 8.40 -5.17
CA ALA A 84 2.27 9.78 -5.33
C ALA A 84 0.91 9.80 -6.05
N LEU A 85 -0.02 10.59 -5.52
CA LEU A 85 -1.37 10.72 -6.07
C LEU A 85 -1.82 12.18 -6.05
N ASP A 86 -2.75 12.50 -6.92
CA ASP A 86 -3.48 13.76 -6.86
C ASP A 86 -4.65 13.63 -5.86
N PRO A 87 -4.66 14.39 -4.74
CA PRO A 87 -5.70 14.27 -3.72
C PRO A 87 -7.08 14.76 -4.18
N LYS A 88 -7.16 15.52 -5.28
CA LYS A 88 -8.45 16.01 -5.81
C LYS A 88 -9.14 14.96 -6.68
N THR A 89 -8.36 14.18 -7.44
CA THR A 89 -8.88 13.22 -8.42
C THR A 89 -8.73 11.77 -7.98
N GLY A 90 -7.81 11.48 -7.04
CA GLY A 90 -7.42 10.12 -6.69
C GLY A 90 -6.49 9.46 -7.71
N GLY A 91 -6.12 10.16 -8.80
CA GLY A 91 -5.24 9.64 -9.83
C GLY A 91 -3.83 9.33 -9.29
N ILE A 92 -3.34 8.12 -9.53
CA ILE A 92 -1.99 7.70 -9.16
C ILE A 92 -1.00 8.25 -10.18
N LEU A 93 -0.16 9.19 -9.74
CA LEU A 93 0.85 9.83 -10.58
C LEU A 93 2.16 9.03 -10.61
N ALA A 94 2.46 8.32 -9.52
CA ALA A 94 3.58 7.39 -9.45
C ALA A 94 3.32 6.28 -8.42
N LEU A 95 3.77 5.06 -8.73
CA LEU A 95 3.68 3.88 -7.87
C LEU A 95 4.97 3.06 -8.04
N VAL A 96 5.84 3.12 -7.04
CA VAL A 96 7.17 2.52 -7.07
C VAL A 96 7.31 1.50 -5.96
N SER A 97 7.70 0.27 -6.29
CA SER A 97 8.00 -0.82 -5.36
C SER A 97 9.40 -1.35 -5.66
N LEU A 98 10.27 -1.37 -4.64
CA LEU A 98 11.67 -1.79 -4.76
C LEU A 98 12.03 -2.91 -3.77
N PRO A 99 12.91 -3.86 -4.18
CA PRO A 99 13.51 -3.98 -5.51
C PRO A 99 12.47 -4.35 -6.58
N SER A 100 12.75 -3.98 -7.83
CA SER A 100 11.92 -4.25 -9.00
C SER A 100 12.68 -5.14 -9.98
N PHE A 101 12.05 -5.51 -11.09
CA PHE A 101 12.61 -6.35 -12.14
C PHE A 101 12.40 -5.70 -13.52
N ASP A 102 13.17 -6.13 -14.52
CA ASP A 102 12.97 -5.66 -15.90
C ASP A 102 11.82 -6.45 -16.55
N ASN A 103 10.70 -5.76 -16.81
CA ASN A 103 9.52 -6.32 -17.48
C ASN A 103 9.84 -6.83 -18.89
N ASN A 104 10.87 -6.32 -19.57
CA ASN A 104 11.23 -6.72 -20.92
C ASN A 104 11.71 -8.17 -21.01
N LEU A 105 12.27 -8.72 -19.92
CA LEU A 105 12.74 -10.10 -19.88
C LEU A 105 11.59 -11.09 -20.12
N PHE A 106 10.39 -10.80 -19.60
CA PHE A 106 9.21 -11.63 -19.81
C PHE A 106 8.71 -11.60 -21.25
N SER A 107 8.86 -10.48 -21.95
CA SER A 107 8.39 -10.31 -23.33
C SER A 107 9.35 -10.93 -24.36
N LYS A 108 10.65 -11.00 -24.06
CA LYS A 108 11.69 -11.49 -24.98
C LYS A 108 11.96 -12.99 -24.88
N GLY A 109 11.31 -13.69 -23.95
CA GLY A 109 11.58 -15.10 -23.66
C GLY A 109 12.70 -15.26 -22.64
N MET A 110 12.34 -15.10 -21.36
CA MET A 110 13.24 -15.24 -20.21
C MET A 110 13.85 -16.66 -20.10
N SER A 111 15.13 -16.76 -19.74
CA SER A 111 15.77 -18.04 -19.44
C SER A 111 15.25 -18.64 -18.13
N GLU A 112 15.49 -19.93 -17.88
CA GLU A 112 15.11 -20.52 -16.58
C GLU A 112 15.95 -19.94 -15.44
N GLU A 113 17.23 -19.65 -15.69
CA GLU A 113 18.13 -19.05 -14.73
C GLU A 113 17.71 -17.63 -14.34
N GLU A 114 17.31 -16.80 -15.32
CA GLU A 114 16.79 -15.44 -15.08
C GLU A 114 15.49 -15.49 -14.26
N TRP A 115 14.60 -16.43 -14.58
CA TRP A 115 13.37 -16.64 -13.80
C TRP A 115 13.69 -17.05 -12.36
N ASP A 116 14.61 -18.00 -12.18
CA ASP A 116 15.00 -18.47 -10.87
C ASP A 116 15.65 -17.37 -10.03
N GLN A 117 16.46 -16.49 -10.63
CA GLN A 117 17.02 -15.33 -9.95
C GLN A 117 15.93 -14.40 -9.40
N ILE A 118 14.90 -14.10 -10.19
CA ILE A 118 13.80 -13.20 -9.77
C ILE A 118 12.87 -13.89 -8.77
N ASN A 119 12.54 -15.16 -9.00
CA ASN A 119 11.54 -15.89 -8.22
C ASN A 119 12.08 -16.38 -6.87
N LYS A 120 13.37 -16.72 -6.77
CA LYS A 120 14.02 -17.16 -5.52
C LYS A 120 14.70 -16.02 -4.76
N ASP A 121 14.63 -14.79 -5.27
CA ASP A 121 15.17 -13.62 -4.58
C ASP A 121 14.47 -13.45 -3.21
N PRO A 122 15.21 -13.46 -2.08
CA PRO A 122 14.64 -13.26 -0.75
C PRO A 122 13.96 -11.90 -0.60
N LEU A 123 14.37 -10.90 -1.39
CA LEU A 123 13.79 -9.58 -1.45
C LEU A 123 12.55 -9.51 -2.34
N LYS A 124 12.01 -10.62 -2.87
CA LYS A 124 10.69 -10.68 -3.52
C LYS A 124 10.40 -9.50 -4.48
N PRO A 125 11.14 -9.35 -5.59
CA PRO A 125 10.96 -8.25 -6.53
C PRO A 125 9.60 -8.27 -7.26
N LEU A 126 8.96 -9.46 -7.36
CA LEU A 126 7.62 -9.60 -7.93
C LEU A 126 6.50 -9.10 -7.00
N PHE A 127 6.81 -8.83 -5.72
CA PHE A 127 5.82 -8.41 -4.73
C PHE A 127 5.62 -6.89 -4.77
N ASN A 128 4.40 -6.46 -5.09
CA ASN A 128 4.04 -5.05 -5.07
C ASN A 128 3.82 -4.56 -3.63
N ARG A 129 4.83 -3.92 -3.08
CA ARG A 129 4.85 -3.44 -1.69
C ARG A 129 3.86 -2.32 -1.43
N VAL A 130 3.46 -1.56 -2.46
CA VAL A 130 2.55 -0.43 -2.29
C VAL A 130 1.14 -0.90 -1.94
N ILE A 131 0.65 -1.95 -2.60
CA ILE A 131 -0.75 -2.41 -2.48
C ILE A 131 -0.90 -3.71 -1.69
N SER A 132 0.16 -4.52 -1.60
CA SER A 132 0.11 -5.82 -0.92
C SER A 132 0.85 -5.82 0.40
N GLY A 133 1.63 -4.78 0.70
CA GLY A 133 2.47 -4.70 1.89
C GLY A 133 1.68 -4.32 3.15
N GLY A 134 1.76 -5.15 4.19
CA GLY A 134 1.26 -4.82 5.52
C GLY A 134 2.37 -4.25 6.39
N TYR A 135 2.26 -2.98 6.77
CA TYR A 135 3.26 -2.27 7.58
C TYR A 135 2.63 -1.62 8.81
N PRO A 136 3.33 -1.59 9.96
CA PRO A 136 2.95 -0.72 11.05
C PRO A 136 2.96 0.73 10.57
N THR A 137 1.89 1.46 10.81
CA THR A 137 1.74 2.82 10.26
C THR A 137 2.54 3.86 11.02
N GLY A 138 3.02 3.49 12.21
CA GLY A 138 3.76 4.37 13.10
C GLY A 138 3.01 5.68 13.35
N SER A 139 3.75 6.78 13.37
CA SER A 139 3.19 8.10 13.66
C SER A 139 2.32 8.68 12.55
N ALA A 140 2.26 8.08 11.35
CA ALA A 140 1.45 8.58 10.25
C ALA A 140 -0.06 8.57 10.55
N ILE A 141 -0.50 7.76 11.52
CA ILE A 141 -1.90 7.67 11.95
C ILE A 141 -2.36 8.86 12.81
N LYS A 142 -1.43 9.60 13.42
CA LYS A 142 -1.71 10.63 14.43
C LYS A 142 -2.69 11.71 13.95
N PRO A 143 -2.60 12.26 12.73
CA PRO A 143 -3.59 13.23 12.24
C PRO A 143 -5.02 12.67 12.19
N LEU A 144 -5.20 11.38 11.90
CA LEU A 144 -6.51 10.72 11.86
C LEU A 144 -7.07 10.59 13.28
N ILE A 145 -6.24 10.21 14.25
CA ILE A 145 -6.61 10.14 15.67
C ILE A 145 -6.96 11.53 16.22
N ALA A 146 -6.20 12.57 15.85
CA ALA A 146 -6.51 13.94 16.23
C ALA A 146 -7.87 14.39 15.67
N SER A 147 -8.14 14.08 14.40
CA SER A 147 -9.42 14.39 13.75
C SER A 147 -10.59 13.69 14.43
N ALA A 148 -10.44 12.41 14.76
CA ALA A 148 -11.44 11.64 15.51
C ALA A 148 -11.72 12.24 16.90
N ALA A 149 -10.69 12.67 17.62
CA ALA A 149 -10.84 13.27 18.94
C ALA A 149 -11.54 14.65 18.89
N LEU A 150 -11.35 15.40 17.79
CA LEU A 150 -12.07 16.66 17.56
C LEU A 150 -13.54 16.41 17.21
N GLU A 151 -13.81 15.43 16.35
CA GLU A 151 -15.18 15.07 15.94
C GLU A 151 -16.02 14.56 17.11
N GLU A 152 -15.40 13.81 18.03
CA GLU A 152 -16.04 13.36 19.28
C GLU A 152 -16.10 14.46 20.36
N GLU A 153 -15.69 15.70 20.04
CA GLU A 153 -15.63 16.87 20.94
C GLU A 153 -14.88 16.61 22.26
N MET A 154 -13.96 15.63 22.27
CA MET A 154 -13.28 15.15 23.47
C MET A 154 -12.19 16.09 23.98
N ILE A 155 -11.71 16.97 23.12
CA ILE A 155 -10.63 17.90 23.43
C ILE A 155 -10.72 19.15 22.56
N SER A 156 -10.48 20.31 23.16
CA SER A 156 -10.22 21.53 22.39
C SER A 156 -8.83 21.46 21.76
N PRO A 157 -8.63 21.89 20.50
CA PRO A 157 -7.31 21.90 19.87
C PRO A 157 -6.31 22.83 20.58
N GLN A 158 -6.78 23.73 21.46
CA GLN A 158 -5.96 24.61 22.30
C GLN A 158 -5.65 24.03 23.68
N LYS A 159 -6.33 22.95 24.11
CA LYS A 159 -6.02 22.28 25.38
C LYS A 159 -4.57 21.82 25.34
N LYS A 160 -3.81 22.16 26.39
CA LYS A 160 -2.41 21.75 26.52
C LYS A 160 -2.32 20.56 27.46
N ILE A 161 -1.52 19.58 27.06
CA ILE A 161 -1.15 18.43 27.89
C ILE A 161 0.33 18.55 28.21
N ASN A 162 0.69 18.34 29.48
CA ASN A 162 2.09 18.36 29.90
C ASN A 162 2.78 17.03 29.54
N CYS A 163 3.52 17.03 28.43
CA CYS A 163 4.15 15.84 27.89
C CYS A 163 5.56 15.68 28.45
N GLN A 164 5.69 14.94 29.56
CA GLN A 164 6.96 14.75 30.30
C GLN A 164 7.88 13.65 29.74
N GLY A 165 7.58 13.11 28.56
CA GLY A 165 8.41 12.10 27.88
C GLY A 165 8.03 10.65 28.18
N GLN A 166 7.13 10.39 29.12
CA GLN A 166 6.48 9.09 29.29
C GLN A 166 5.14 9.22 30.01
N ILE A 167 4.34 8.15 29.95
CA ILE A 167 3.23 7.91 30.89
C ILE A 167 3.40 6.54 31.54
N GLU A 168 2.84 6.39 32.74
CA GLU A 168 2.86 5.14 33.50
C GLU A 168 1.43 4.67 33.72
N VAL A 169 1.09 3.52 33.15
CA VAL A 169 -0.27 2.96 33.20
C VAL A 169 -0.24 1.70 34.05
N GLU A 170 -0.92 1.75 35.19
CA GLU A 170 -1.08 0.59 36.07
C GLU A 170 -1.97 -0.47 35.40
N HIS A 171 -1.60 -1.74 35.57
CA HIS A 171 -2.41 -2.84 35.06
C HIS A 171 -3.71 -2.97 35.85
N LYS A 172 -4.83 -3.08 35.13
CA LYS A 172 -6.18 -3.04 35.71
C LYS A 172 -6.45 -4.10 36.79
N TYR A 173 -5.82 -5.27 36.70
CA TYR A 173 -6.07 -6.41 37.61
C TYR A 173 -4.90 -6.70 38.54
N ASP A 174 -3.76 -6.05 38.34
CA ASP A 174 -2.54 -6.31 39.11
C ASP A 174 -1.76 -4.99 39.29
N PRO A 175 -1.96 -4.28 40.41
CA PRO A 175 -1.33 -2.99 40.66
C PRO A 175 0.20 -3.04 40.74
N GLU A 176 0.81 -4.22 40.90
CA GLU A 176 2.27 -4.36 40.91
C GLU A 176 2.87 -4.22 39.50
N ILE A 177 2.04 -4.37 38.46
CA ILE A 177 2.45 -4.24 37.06
C ILE A 177 2.18 -2.81 36.58
N ILE A 178 3.27 -2.07 36.28
CA ILE A 178 3.23 -0.73 35.71
C ILE A 178 3.80 -0.77 34.29
N TYR A 179 2.99 -0.36 33.30
CA TYR A 179 3.44 -0.20 31.92
C TYR A 179 3.96 1.21 31.68
N ILE A 180 5.22 1.31 31.25
CA ILE A 180 5.84 2.60 30.90
C ILE A 180 5.78 2.79 29.38
N TYR A 181 5.01 3.79 28.94
CA TYR A 181 4.95 4.19 27.53
C TYR A 181 5.76 5.45 27.30
N ARG A 182 6.84 5.32 26.52
CA ARG A 182 7.82 6.40 26.32
C ARG A 182 7.56 7.22 25.06
N ASP A 183 7.87 8.49 25.16
CA ASP A 183 8.06 9.38 24.03
C ASP A 183 9.51 9.37 23.57
N TRP A 184 9.75 9.86 22.37
CA TRP A 184 11.11 9.96 21.81
C TRP A 184 11.89 11.15 22.37
N LYS A 185 11.20 12.12 22.98
CA LYS A 185 11.78 13.23 23.75
C LYS A 185 10.75 13.80 24.73
N THR A 186 11.16 14.72 25.58
CA THR A 186 10.24 15.56 26.37
C THR A 186 9.76 16.74 25.52
N HIS A 187 8.44 16.94 25.45
CA HIS A 187 7.82 18.06 24.70
C HIS A 187 7.28 19.18 25.60
N GLY A 188 7.07 18.91 26.90
CA GLY A 188 6.47 19.86 27.85
C GLY A 188 5.01 20.16 27.49
N TRP A 189 4.53 21.36 27.84
CA TRP A 189 3.18 21.80 27.49
C TRP A 189 2.97 21.80 25.98
N THR A 190 2.02 20.98 25.52
CA THR A 190 1.82 20.66 24.11
C THR A 190 0.34 20.75 23.77
N ASP A 191 0.01 21.60 22.80
CA ASP A 191 -1.33 21.65 22.17
C ASP A 191 -1.40 20.69 20.97
N MET A 192 -2.58 20.51 20.38
CA MET A 192 -2.75 19.54 19.28
C MET A 192 -1.88 19.85 18.06
N ARG A 193 -1.70 21.13 17.72
CA ARG A 193 -0.86 21.54 16.57
C ARG A 193 0.60 21.16 16.81
N LYS A 194 1.12 21.45 18.00
CA LYS A 194 2.47 21.05 18.41
C LYS A 194 2.59 19.53 18.50
N ALA A 195 1.56 18.83 18.98
CA ALA A 195 1.57 17.37 19.07
C ALA A 195 1.71 16.70 17.70
N ILE A 196 1.01 17.21 16.68
CA ILE A 196 1.13 16.74 15.29
C ILE A 196 2.50 17.13 14.72
N GLY A 197 2.90 18.40 14.85
CA GLY A 197 4.15 18.92 14.28
C GLY A 197 5.41 18.30 14.87
N GLU A 198 5.39 17.94 16.15
CA GLU A 198 6.49 17.28 16.85
C GLU A 198 6.25 15.79 17.11
N SER A 199 5.20 15.22 16.53
CA SER A 199 4.86 13.80 16.67
C SER A 199 4.92 13.31 18.14
N CYS A 200 4.33 14.06 19.08
CA CYS A 200 4.41 13.76 20.52
C CYS A 200 3.61 12.50 20.88
N ASN A 201 4.27 11.41 21.26
CA ASN A 201 3.60 10.16 21.64
C ASN A 201 2.72 10.33 22.88
N VAL A 202 3.19 11.04 23.90
CA VAL A 202 2.45 11.22 25.16
C VAL A 202 1.09 11.88 24.90
N TYR A 203 1.04 12.90 24.05
CA TYR A 203 -0.23 13.53 23.68
C TYR A 203 -1.19 12.52 23.03
N PHE A 204 -0.70 11.67 22.13
CA PHE A 204 -1.53 10.66 21.46
C PHE A 204 -1.85 9.45 22.34
N TYR A 205 -1.08 9.16 23.39
CA TYR A 205 -1.48 8.20 24.41
C TYR A 205 -2.68 8.71 25.21
N HIS A 206 -2.70 10.00 25.58
CA HIS A 206 -3.88 10.62 26.21
C HIS A 206 -5.10 10.55 25.27
N LEU A 207 -4.95 10.93 24.00
CA LEU A 207 -6.08 10.90 23.04
C LEU A 207 -6.57 9.48 22.74
N GLY A 208 -5.66 8.51 22.62
CA GLY A 208 -6.01 7.16 22.22
C GLY A 208 -6.52 6.32 23.38
N GLY A 209 -5.71 6.18 24.44
CA GLY A 209 -5.98 5.31 25.58
C GLY A 209 -6.66 6.00 26.75
N GLY A 210 -6.55 7.32 26.85
CA GLY A 210 -6.96 8.08 28.03
C GLY A 210 -5.88 8.04 29.11
N TYR A 211 -5.65 9.17 29.78
CA TYR A 211 -4.68 9.26 30.87
C TYR A 211 -4.98 10.45 31.78
N GLY A 212 -4.88 10.25 33.09
CA GLY A 212 -5.20 11.27 34.08
C GLY A 212 -6.64 11.75 33.96
N ASP A 213 -6.82 13.06 33.79
CA ASP A 213 -8.11 13.73 33.62
C ASP A 213 -8.60 13.79 32.15
N GLN A 214 -7.80 13.27 31.20
CA GLN A 214 -8.17 13.24 29.79
C GLN A 214 -8.74 11.87 29.40
N GLU A 215 -10.03 11.84 29.06
CA GLU A 215 -10.66 10.70 28.41
C GLU A 215 -10.03 10.45 27.02
N GLY A 216 -9.81 9.18 26.68
CA GLY A 216 -9.31 8.76 25.38
C GLY A 216 -10.39 8.09 24.54
N LEU A 217 -10.21 8.11 23.22
CA LEU A 217 -11.13 7.52 22.23
C LEU A 217 -11.44 6.05 22.52
N GLY A 218 -10.43 5.31 23.00
CA GLY A 218 -10.49 3.87 23.16
C GLY A 218 -10.48 3.12 21.82
N PRO A 219 -10.25 1.80 21.85
CA PRO A 219 -10.03 1.00 20.65
C PRO A 219 -11.25 0.95 19.71
N THR A 220 -12.47 1.06 20.27
CA THR A 220 -13.70 0.97 19.48
C THR A 220 -13.91 2.21 18.61
N LYS A 221 -13.77 3.42 19.18
CA LYS A 221 -13.89 4.66 18.41
C LYS A 221 -12.72 4.79 17.43
N ILE A 222 -11.50 4.46 17.85
CA ILE A 222 -10.33 4.46 16.96
C ILE A 222 -10.60 3.62 15.72
N LYS A 223 -11.06 2.36 15.87
CA LYS A 223 -11.40 1.51 14.73
C LYS A 223 -12.46 2.15 13.83
N LYS A 224 -13.59 2.60 14.41
CA LYS A 224 -14.69 3.25 13.66
C LYS A 224 -14.18 4.39 12.77
N TYR A 225 -13.36 5.30 13.31
CA TYR A 225 -12.86 6.43 12.53
C TYR A 225 -11.84 6.01 11.47
N LEU A 226 -10.97 5.05 11.76
CA LEU A 226 -10.04 4.53 10.77
C LEU A 226 -10.78 3.87 9.59
N GLU A 227 -11.85 3.13 9.86
CA GLU A 227 -12.73 2.56 8.82
C GLU A 227 -13.40 3.67 7.98
N LEU A 228 -13.82 4.78 8.59
CA LEU A 228 -14.33 5.95 7.85
C LEU A 228 -13.27 6.58 6.94
N PHE A 229 -11.99 6.51 7.30
CA PHE A 229 -10.87 6.90 6.44
C PHE A 229 -10.48 5.81 5.42
N GLY A 230 -11.23 4.71 5.32
CA GLY A 230 -11.00 3.62 4.37
C GLY A 230 -9.97 2.57 4.83
N TRP A 231 -9.50 2.63 6.07
CA TRP A 231 -8.54 1.66 6.59
C TRP A 231 -9.21 0.33 6.89
N GLY A 232 -8.45 -0.76 6.75
CA GLY A 232 -8.98 -2.12 6.91
C GLY A 232 -9.84 -2.60 5.74
N SER A 233 -9.98 -1.79 4.69
CA SER A 233 -10.64 -2.13 3.43
C SER A 233 -9.69 -1.97 2.25
N LYS A 234 -10.01 -2.59 1.13
CA LYS A 234 -9.32 -2.36 -0.15
C LYS A 234 -9.58 -0.95 -0.65
N THR A 235 -8.56 -0.32 -1.23
CA THR A 235 -8.64 1.04 -1.80
C THR A 235 -9.44 1.08 -3.10
N GLY A 236 -9.57 -0.08 -3.78
CA GLY A 236 -10.24 -0.16 -5.08
C GLY A 236 -9.35 0.24 -6.26
N ILE A 237 -8.03 0.27 -6.05
CA ILE A 237 -7.06 0.42 -7.14
C ILE A 237 -7.26 -0.67 -8.19
N ASP A 238 -7.09 -0.30 -9.45
CA ASP A 238 -7.23 -1.15 -10.63
C ASP A 238 -6.01 -2.09 -10.84
N LEU A 239 -5.48 -2.63 -9.74
CA LEU A 239 -4.38 -3.59 -9.72
C LEU A 239 -4.79 -4.88 -9.01
N PRO A 240 -4.37 -6.05 -9.52
CA PRO A 240 -4.63 -7.29 -8.85
C PRO A 240 -3.81 -7.41 -7.56
N GLN A 241 -4.21 -8.31 -6.67
CA GLN A 241 -3.42 -8.70 -5.48
C GLN A 241 -3.25 -7.59 -4.42
N GLU A 242 -4.16 -6.62 -4.39
CA GLU A 242 -4.29 -5.71 -3.24
C GLU A 242 -4.64 -6.49 -1.97
N ALA A 243 -3.89 -6.22 -0.89
CA ALA A 243 -4.14 -6.77 0.43
C ALA A 243 -5.04 -5.84 1.25
N GLU A 244 -5.89 -6.42 2.09
CA GLU A 244 -6.60 -5.65 3.10
C GLU A 244 -5.70 -5.37 4.31
N GLY A 245 -5.83 -4.17 4.88
CA GLY A 245 -5.17 -3.82 6.13
C GLY A 245 -5.82 -4.51 7.33
N PHE A 246 -5.14 -4.51 8.47
CA PHE A 246 -5.68 -5.06 9.72
C PHE A 246 -5.89 -3.97 10.77
N LEU A 247 -7.11 -3.88 11.30
CA LEU A 247 -7.48 -2.99 12.40
C LEU A 247 -7.86 -3.82 13.63
N PRO A 248 -7.09 -3.77 14.73
CA PRO A 248 -7.41 -4.52 15.94
C PRO A 248 -8.62 -3.93 16.67
N ASP A 249 -9.43 -4.79 17.25
CA ASP A 249 -10.57 -4.39 18.10
C ASP A 249 -10.75 -5.31 19.32
N PRO A 250 -11.63 -4.95 20.27
CA PRO A 250 -11.90 -5.77 21.44
C PRO A 250 -12.52 -7.15 21.16
N VAL A 251 -13.29 -7.30 20.06
CA VAL A 251 -13.95 -8.55 19.69
C VAL A 251 -12.90 -9.55 19.19
N TRP A 252 -12.11 -9.14 18.21
CA TRP A 252 -10.96 -9.87 17.70
C TRP A 252 -9.99 -10.28 18.82
N LYS A 253 -9.73 -9.38 19.78
CA LYS A 253 -8.83 -9.66 20.90
C LYS A 253 -9.40 -10.70 21.86
N LYS A 254 -10.72 -10.82 21.98
CA LYS A 254 -11.39 -11.80 22.86
C LYS A 254 -11.41 -13.21 22.26
N GLU A 255 -11.41 -13.31 20.94
CA GLU A 255 -11.43 -14.58 20.20
C GLU A 255 -10.05 -15.26 20.12
N LYS A 256 -8.97 -14.52 20.44
CA LYS A 256 -7.59 -15.02 20.54
C LYS A 256 -7.17 -15.27 21.97
#